data_AF-A0A962SE36-F1
#
_entry.id   AF-A0A962SE36-F1
#
_cell.length_a   1.000
_cell.length_b   1.000
_cell.length_c   1.000
_cell.angle_alpha   90.00
_cell.angle_beta   90.00
_cell.angle_gamma   90.00
#
_symmetry.space_group_name_H-M   'P 1'
#
loop_
_entity.id
_entity.type
_entity.pdbx_description
1 polymer ?
#
loop_
_entity_poly.entity_id
_entity_poly.type
_entity_poly.pdbx_seq_one_letter_code
_entity_poly.pdbx_strand_id
1 'polypeptide(L)' 'LASVMCRNTLSVDYRGYVYDCDFNQMLNMPAGGKGPRHISELNADPIAGESIAIADHCYGCTAGQGSSCGGALG' A
#
# COMPACT_ATOMS: atom_id res chain seq x y z
N LEU A 1 -4.85 9.21 12.19
CA LEU A 1 -5.03 8.02 11.31
C LEU A 1 -4.65 8.25 9.84
N ALA A 2 -4.66 9.50 9.35
CA ALA A 2 -4.31 9.84 7.96
C ALA A 2 -2.80 9.73 7.62
N SER A 3 -1.93 9.47 8.59
CA SER A 3 -0.47 9.37 8.42
C SER A 3 0.03 8.00 7.97
N VAL A 4 -0.85 6.99 7.89
CA VAL A 4 -0.45 5.64 7.44
C VAL A 4 -0.24 5.69 5.92
N MET A 5 1.01 5.47 5.49
CA MET A 5 1.45 5.57 4.09
C MET A 5 0.51 4.92 3.09
N CYS A 6 0.09 3.67 3.33
CA CYS A 6 -0.72 2.89 2.38
C CYS A 6 -2.15 3.44 2.19
N ARG A 7 -2.54 4.52 2.89
CA ARG A 7 -3.80 5.25 2.64
C ARG A 7 -3.69 6.36 1.60
N ASN A 8 -2.48 6.91 1.40
CA ASN A 8 -2.28 8.08 0.54
C ASN A 8 -1.29 7.83 -0.60
N THR A 9 -0.67 6.66 -0.60
CA THR A 9 0.31 6.24 -1.59
C THR A 9 -0.19 4.98 -2.28
N LEU A 10 0.22 4.79 -3.52
CA LEU A 10 0.03 3.56 -4.27
C LEU A 10 1.33 3.31 -5.03
N SER A 11 1.85 2.09 -4.98
CA SER A 11 3.11 1.72 -5.63
C SER A 11 2.85 0.82 -6.82
N VAL A 12 3.63 1.00 -7.88
CA VAL A 12 3.55 0.22 -9.11
C VAL A 12 4.95 -0.25 -9.46
N ASP A 13 5.13 -1.56 -9.61
CA ASP A 13 6.43 -2.10 -9.99
C ASP A 13 6.75 -1.88 -11.48
N TYR A 14 7.99 -2.22 -11.86
CA TYR A 14 8.46 -2.05 -13.24
C TYR A 14 7.71 -2.91 -14.27
N ARG A 15 6.96 -3.92 -13.82
CA ARG A 15 6.13 -4.80 -14.65
C ARG A 15 4.67 -4.33 -14.67
N GLY A 16 4.34 -3.29 -13.93
CA GLY A 16 3.01 -2.70 -13.85
C GLY A 16 2.07 -3.31 -12.80
N TYR A 17 2.55 -4.15 -11.88
CA TYR A 17 1.71 -4.67 -10.80
C TYR A 17 1.53 -3.66 -9.66
N VAL A 18 0.35 -3.68 -9.05
CA VAL A 18 -0.11 -2.65 -8.10
C VAL A 18 -0.05 -3.12 -6.65
N TYR A 19 0.47 -2.25 -5.78
CA TYR A 19 0.65 -2.47 -4.35
C TYR A 19 0.14 -1.26 -3.56
N ASP A 20 -0.38 -1.47 -2.34
CA ASP A 20 -0.91 -0.36 -1.53
C ASP A 20 0.17 0.61 -1.04
N CYS A 21 1.45 0.22 -1.05
CA CYS A 21 2.60 1.07 -0.68
C CYS A 21 3.91 0.40 -1.11
N ASP A 22 5.02 1.14 -1.06
CA ASP A 22 6.36 0.66 -1.44
C ASP A 22 6.85 -0.50 -0.56
N PHE A 23 6.51 -0.51 0.73
CA PHE A 23 6.77 -1.65 1.62
C PHE A 23 5.99 -2.89 1.20
N ASN A 24 4.71 -2.73 0.82
CA ASN A 24 3.92 -3.86 0.30
C ASN A 24 4.54 -4.38 -1.01
N GLN A 25 5.08 -3.51 -1.87
CA GLN A 25 5.85 -3.92 -3.05
C GLN A 25 7.12 -4.69 -2.67
N MET A 26 7.90 -4.20 -1.71
CA MET A 26 9.12 -4.86 -1.22
C MET A 26 8.84 -6.28 -0.71
N LEU A 27 7.65 -6.49 -0.14
CA LEU A 27 7.18 -7.77 0.39
C LEU A 27 6.38 -8.60 -0.62
N ASN A 28 6.22 -8.14 -1.86
CA ASN A 28 5.36 -8.74 -2.90
C ASN A 28 3.91 -8.98 -2.42
N MET A 29 3.36 -8.06 -1.63
CA MET A 29 1.99 -8.09 -1.12
C MET A 29 1.05 -7.27 -2.01
N PRO A 30 0.22 -7.91 -2.86
CA PRO A 30 -0.62 -7.17 -3.82
C PRO A 30 -1.65 -6.27 -3.13
N ALA A 31 -2.06 -5.21 -3.83
CA ALA A 31 -3.04 -4.27 -3.34
C ALA A 31 -4.34 -4.96 -2.87
N GLY A 32 -4.82 -4.53 -1.70
CA GLY A 32 -6.04 -5.03 -1.06
C GLY A 32 -6.05 -6.50 -0.66
N GLY A 33 -4.90 -7.16 -0.64
CA GLY A 33 -4.76 -8.56 -0.22
C GLY A 33 -5.40 -9.54 -1.21
N LYS A 34 -5.67 -9.06 -2.43
CA LYS A 34 -6.17 -9.87 -3.55
C LYS A 34 -4.99 -10.45 -4.34
N GLY A 35 -5.28 -11.20 -5.40
CA GLY A 35 -4.26 -11.61 -6.35
C GLY A 35 -3.59 -10.40 -7.04
N PRO A 36 -2.41 -10.60 -7.68
CA PRO A 36 -1.73 -9.55 -8.42
C PRO A 36 -2.65 -8.92 -9.47
N ARG A 37 -2.70 -7.58 -9.50
CA ARG A 37 -3.46 -6.80 -10.49
C ARG A 37 -2.51 -5.90 -11.26
N HIS A 38 -2.68 -5.84 -12.57
CA HIS A 38 -1.88 -4.94 -13.41
C HIS A 38 -2.54 -3.57 -13.51
N ILE A 39 -1.76 -2.49 -13.59
CA ILE A 39 -2.26 -1.11 -13.63
C ILE A 39 -3.23 -0.87 -14.80
N SER A 40 -3.06 -1.59 -15.91
CA SER A 40 -3.98 -1.50 -17.06
C SER A 40 -5.40 -2.00 -16.76
N GLU A 41 -5.57 -2.83 -15.73
CA GLU A 41 -6.85 -3.41 -15.32
C GLU A 41 -7.63 -2.47 -14.37
N LEU A 42 -6.97 -1.46 -13.79
CA LEU A 42 -7.60 -0.50 -12.86
C LEU A 42 -8.61 0.44 -13.53
N ASN A 43 -8.61 0.52 -14.86
CA ASN A 43 -9.64 1.28 -15.59
C ASN A 43 -11.01 0.59 -15.56
N ALA A 44 -11.06 -0.70 -15.22
CA ALA A 44 -12.30 -1.47 -15.12
C ALA A 44 -12.85 -1.52 -13.67
N ASP A 45 -11.95 -1.57 -12.67
CA ASP A 45 -12.31 -1.65 -11.26
C ASP A 45 -11.64 -0.54 -10.45
N PRO A 46 -12.41 0.39 -9.84
CA PRO A 46 -11.85 1.46 -9.02
C PRO A 46 -11.19 0.91 -7.76
N ILE A 47 -9.92 1.24 -7.55
CA ILE A 47 -9.16 0.87 -6.35
C ILE A 47 -9.63 1.65 -5.11
N ALA A 48 -10.24 2.83 -5.33
CA ALA A 48 -10.72 3.69 -4.26
C ALA A 48 -11.86 3.02 -3.50
N GLY A 49 -11.67 2.83 -2.19
CA GLY A 49 -12.63 2.15 -1.32
C GLY A 49 -12.40 0.64 -1.16
N GLU A 50 -11.41 0.07 -1.86
CA GLU A 50 -10.95 -1.28 -1.54
C GLU A 50 -10.22 -1.31 -0.18
N SER A 51 -10.20 -2.49 0.45
CA SER A 51 -9.38 -2.74 1.63
C SER A 51 -7.89 -2.56 1.31
N ILE A 52 -7.07 -2.30 2.32
CA ILE A 52 -5.60 -2.24 2.21
C ILE A 52 -5.04 -3.57 2.75
N ALA A 53 -4.05 -4.15 2.07
CA ALA A 53 -3.29 -5.28 2.59
C ALA A 53 -2.42 -4.82 3.77
N ILE A 54 -2.62 -5.43 4.95
CA ILE A 54 -1.89 -5.11 6.17
C ILE A 54 -1.04 -6.30 6.63
N ALA A 55 0.11 -6.00 7.23
CA ALA A 55 0.99 -6.96 7.92
C ALA A 55 1.78 -6.25 9.03
N ASP A 56 2.73 -6.95 9.66
CA ASP A 56 3.43 -6.47 10.85
C ASP A 56 4.18 -5.14 10.65
N HIS A 57 4.71 -4.87 9.45
CA HIS A 57 5.39 -3.59 9.14
C HIS A 57 4.44 -2.39 9.21
N CYS A 58 3.14 -2.59 9.01
CA CYS A 58 2.14 -1.52 9.10
C CYS A 58 2.05 -0.95 10.52
N TYR A 59 2.35 -1.75 11.56
CA TYR A 59 2.44 -1.25 12.94
C TYR A 59 3.67 -0.35 13.15
N GLY A 60 4.75 -0.59 12.42
CA GLY A 60 5.89 0.33 12.37
C GLY A 60 5.51 1.68 11.77
N CYS A 61 4.68 1.67 10.72
CA CYS A 61 4.18 2.89 10.11
C CYS A 61 3.17 3.66 10.98
N THR A 62 2.38 3.00 11.84
CA THR A 62 1.53 3.70 12.81
C THR A 62 2.31 4.26 13.99
N ALA A 63 3.42 3.63 14.37
CA ALA A 63 4.30 4.11 15.44
C ALA A 63 5.11 5.37 15.07
N GLY A 64 5.20 5.72 13.79
CA GLY A 64 5.94 6.91 13.33
C GLY A 64 7.46 6.80 13.42
N GLN A 65 8.00 5.59 13.59
CA GLN A 65 9.43 5.31 13.65
C GLN A 65 9.80 4.46 12.42
N GLY A 66 10.06 5.10 11.28
CA GLY A 66 10.44 4.42 10.04
C GLY A 66 10.80 5.41 8.92
N SER A 67 11.78 5.06 8.08
CA SER A 67 12.43 5.96 7.11
C SER A 67 11.54 6.50 5.98
N SER A 68 10.33 5.97 5.80
CA SER A 68 9.39 6.40 4.75
C SER A 68 7.93 6.46 5.24
N CYS A 69 7.65 6.09 6.50
CA CYS A 69 6.31 6.13 7.06
C CYS A 69 6.00 7.54 7.60
N GLY A 70 5.35 8.38 6.79
CA GLY A 70 5.04 9.79 7.09
C GLY A 70 4.07 10.05 8.25
N GLY A 71 4.36 9.59 9.48
CA GLY A 71 3.87 10.23 10.69
C GLY A 71 3.64 9.32 11.90
N ALA A 72 4.01 9.83 13.08
CA ALA A 72 3.55 9.35 14.37
C ALA A 72 2.06 9.67 14.53
N LEU A 73 1.31 8.77 15.16
CA LEU A 73 -0.06 9.04 15.62
C LEU A 73 0.01 10.03 16.81
N GLY A 74 0.14 11.31 16.50
CA GLY A 74 -0.18 12.42 17.40
C GLY A 74 -1.68 12.69 17.41
#